data_AF-A0A852K645-F1
#
_entry.id   AF-A0A852K645-F1
#
_cell.length_a   1.000
_cell.length_b   1.000
_cell.length_c   1.000
_cell.angle_alpha   90.00
_cell.angle_beta   90.00
_cell.angle_gamma   90.00
#
_symmetry.space_group_name_H-M   'P 1'
#
loop_
_entity.id
_entity.type
_entity.pdbx_description
1 polymer ?
#
loop_
_entity_poly.entity_id
_entity_poly.type
_entity_poly.pdbx_seq_one_letter_code
_entity_poly.pdbx_strand_id
1 'polypeptide(L)'
;KKYERMENLKLVVKALKAVQPQLDVHVTDRYDILLDRQYKISGTAAKLGRTSAYHHCTLLCNADKRVLSSVLKSPFKGLKSNATPSVPALVKNLFEEDTSLTSEILLDAIAKEYAVQHQIDHHITLINPADETLLPGISDKTKELQTWEWVYGKTPKFSISTCLNMVYKDSVLDVKVNMDVKHGRIEVCNIDLPEQWLPPGLYSELVRSLTGSKFCPNEITALVTTLLRVCPQDDELHSRWTLLCENMIRLM
;
A
#
# COMPACT_ATOMS: atom_id res chain seq x y z
N LYS A 1 -22.76 23.84 2.50
CA LYS A 1 -22.36 23.41 3.87
C LYS A 1 -20.84 23.46 3.97
N LYS A 2 -20.30 23.95 5.08
CA LYS A 2 -18.85 24.02 5.32
C LYS A 2 -18.33 22.60 5.60
N TYR A 3 -17.23 22.21 4.96
CA TYR A 3 -16.61 20.90 5.17
C TYR A 3 -15.78 20.94 6.46
N GLU A 4 -16.27 20.30 7.52
CA GLU A 4 -15.68 20.37 8.87
C GLU A 4 -15.32 18.98 9.42
N ARG A 5 -14.07 18.56 9.21
CA ARG A 5 -13.56 17.22 9.61
C ARG A 5 -13.64 16.98 11.12
N MET A 6 -13.39 18.02 11.91
CA MET A 6 -13.41 17.93 13.38
C MET A 6 -14.82 17.59 13.89
N GLU A 7 -15.87 18.10 13.25
CA GLU A 7 -17.25 17.80 13.60
C GLU A 7 -17.57 16.32 13.41
N ASN A 8 -17.16 15.75 12.27
CA ASN A 8 -17.34 14.32 11.98
C ASN A 8 -16.65 13.42 13.02
N LEU A 9 -15.46 13.79 13.50
CA LEU A 9 -14.75 13.00 14.51
C LEU A 9 -15.34 13.14 15.91
N LYS A 10 -15.86 14.33 16.25
CA LYS A 10 -16.61 14.54 17.49
C LYS A 10 -17.89 13.72 17.51
N LEU A 11 -18.57 13.57 16.37
CA LEU A 11 -19.71 12.66 16.21
C LEU A 11 -19.29 11.22 16.51
N VAL A 12 -18.21 10.73 15.90
CA VAL A 12 -17.71 9.37 16.15
C VAL A 12 -17.38 9.18 17.64
N VAL A 13 -16.66 10.11 18.27
CA VAL A 13 -16.35 10.04 19.71
C VAL A 13 -17.63 10.02 20.56
N LYS A 14 -18.65 10.79 20.21
CA LYS A 14 -19.93 10.79 20.91
C LYS A 14 -20.66 9.45 20.78
N ALA A 15 -20.65 8.85 19.58
CA ALA A 15 -21.20 7.52 19.36
C ALA A 15 -20.48 6.45 20.20
N LEU A 16 -19.14 6.48 20.26
CA LEU A 16 -18.36 5.55 21.10
C LEU A 16 -18.75 5.68 22.58
N LYS A 17 -18.86 6.91 23.09
CA LYS A 17 -19.24 7.18 24.49
C LYS A 17 -20.71 6.87 24.79
N ALA A 18 -21.58 6.88 23.79
CA ALA A 18 -22.97 6.46 23.96
C ALA A 18 -23.08 4.96 24.23
N VAL A 19 -22.18 4.14 23.66
CA VAL A 19 -22.12 2.69 23.91
C VAL A 19 -21.33 2.38 25.18
N GLN A 20 -20.17 3.01 25.36
CA GLN A 20 -19.31 2.80 26.54
C GLN A 20 -18.92 4.16 27.15
N PRO A 21 -19.68 4.67 28.14
CA PRO A 21 -19.48 6.01 28.71
C PRO A 21 -18.09 6.26 29.34
N GLN A 22 -17.41 5.20 29.79
CA GLN A 22 -16.11 5.30 30.46
C GLN A 22 -14.92 5.30 29.49
N LEU A 23 -15.16 5.18 28.18
CA LEU A 23 -14.09 5.10 27.19
C LEU A 23 -13.34 6.45 27.08
N ASP A 24 -12.04 6.47 27.43
CA ASP A 24 -11.18 7.66 27.27
C ASP A 24 -10.73 7.81 25.81
N VAL A 25 -11.65 8.29 24.98
CA VAL A 25 -11.38 8.62 23.57
C VAL A 25 -11.41 10.12 23.31
N HIS A 26 -10.43 10.59 22.54
CA HIS A 26 -10.35 11.99 22.14
C HIS A 26 -9.78 12.16 20.72
N VAL A 27 -10.15 13.28 20.10
CA VAL A 27 -9.65 13.68 18.78
C VAL A 27 -8.41 14.56 18.98
N THR A 28 -7.36 14.30 18.21
CA THR A 28 -6.14 15.12 18.19
C THR A 28 -6.23 16.25 17.18
N ASP A 29 -5.32 17.23 17.25
CA ASP A 29 -5.21 18.31 16.25
C ASP A 29 -4.86 17.79 14.85
N ARG A 30 -4.26 16.58 14.77
CA ARG A 30 -3.98 15.88 13.51
C ARG A 30 -5.15 15.03 13.01
N TYR A 31 -6.33 15.15 13.62
CA TYR A 31 -7.53 14.41 13.24
C TYR A 31 -7.40 12.88 13.41
N ASP A 32 -6.57 12.42 14.33
CA ASP A 32 -6.59 11.02 14.80
C ASP A 32 -7.51 10.89 16.03
N ILE A 33 -8.13 9.72 16.23
CA ILE A 33 -8.80 9.38 17.50
C ILE A 33 -7.87 8.47 18.30
N LEU A 34 -7.55 8.90 19.53
CA LEU A 34 -6.75 8.15 20.47
C LEU A 34 -7.62 7.60 21.60
N LEU A 35 -7.27 6.41 22.05
CA LEU A 35 -7.73 5.73 23.26
C LEU A 35 -6.64 5.81 24.33
N ASP A 36 -7.03 6.14 25.57
CA ASP A 36 -6.15 6.33 26.73
C ASP A 36 -4.98 7.26 26.45
N ARG A 37 -5.19 8.21 25.52
CA ARG A 37 -4.20 9.17 25.03
C ARG A 37 -2.93 8.57 24.42
N GLN A 38 -2.91 7.27 24.20
CA GLN A 38 -1.71 6.55 23.77
C GLN A 38 -1.93 5.76 22.49
N TYR A 39 -3.09 5.10 22.36
CA TYR A 39 -3.33 4.15 21.29
C TYR A 39 -4.22 4.77 20.22
N LYS A 40 -3.71 4.87 18.99
CA LYS A 40 -4.50 5.29 17.84
C LYS A 40 -5.51 4.20 17.47
N ILE A 41 -6.79 4.55 17.52
CA ILE A 41 -7.90 3.68 17.12
C ILE A 41 -8.54 4.11 15.79
N SER A 42 -8.28 5.33 15.33
CA SER A 42 -8.78 5.87 14.07
C SER A 42 -7.73 6.76 13.42
N GLY A 43 -7.53 6.59 12.11
CA GLY A 43 -6.82 7.54 11.25
C GLY A 43 -7.75 8.12 10.19
N THR A 44 -7.45 9.32 9.72
CA THR A 44 -8.31 10.06 8.78
C THR A 44 -7.62 10.45 7.50
N ALA A 45 -8.42 10.62 6.45
CA ALA A 45 -8.03 11.25 5.21
C ALA A 45 -9.23 11.95 4.56
N ALA A 46 -8.93 12.79 3.57
CA ALA A 46 -9.89 13.75 3.02
C ALA A 46 -9.62 13.99 1.54
N LYS A 47 -10.69 14.24 0.78
CA LYS A 47 -10.60 14.71 -0.60
C LYS A 47 -11.56 15.85 -0.82
N LEU A 48 -11.03 16.93 -1.41
CA LEU A 48 -11.81 18.03 -1.97
C LEU A 48 -11.92 17.81 -3.48
N GLY A 49 -13.15 17.67 -3.97
CA GLY A 49 -13.51 17.68 -5.38
C GLY A 49 -14.02 19.06 -5.80
N ARG A 50 -14.43 19.17 -7.07
CA ARG A 50 -14.93 20.44 -7.63
C ARG A 50 -16.26 20.88 -6.98
N THR A 51 -17.16 19.94 -6.74
CA THR A 51 -18.52 20.20 -6.24
C THR A 51 -18.83 19.49 -4.92
N SER A 52 -17.93 18.61 -4.48
CA SER A 52 -18.12 17.79 -3.28
C SER A 52 -16.82 17.64 -2.50
N ALA A 53 -16.95 17.31 -1.23
CA ALA A 53 -15.84 16.95 -0.37
C ALA A 53 -16.25 15.75 0.47
N TYR A 54 -15.33 14.82 0.71
CA TYR A 54 -15.56 13.73 1.64
C TYR A 54 -14.43 13.64 2.68
N HIS A 55 -14.82 13.23 3.87
CA HIS A 55 -13.93 12.89 4.97
C HIS A 55 -14.18 11.42 5.27
N HIS A 56 -13.14 10.61 5.28
CA HIS A 56 -13.24 9.21 5.71
C HIS A 56 -12.26 8.95 6.85
N CYS A 57 -12.61 7.95 7.67
CA CYS A 57 -11.78 7.51 8.77
C CYS A 57 -11.88 6.01 8.92
N THR A 58 -10.89 5.43 9.58
CA THR A 58 -10.93 4.03 10.04
C THR A 58 -11.44 3.96 11.47
N LEU A 59 -11.82 2.78 11.94
CA LEU A 59 -12.01 2.50 13.37
C LEU A 59 -11.54 1.07 13.63
N LEU A 60 -10.56 0.90 14.52
CA LEU A 60 -10.02 -0.40 14.89
C LEU A 60 -10.93 -1.07 15.90
N CYS A 61 -11.89 -1.86 15.41
CA CYS A 61 -12.82 -2.61 16.25
C CYS A 61 -12.20 -3.94 16.72
N ASN A 62 -11.81 -4.80 15.78
CA ASN A 62 -11.22 -6.12 16.05
C ASN A 62 -10.33 -6.62 14.89
N ALA A 63 -9.45 -5.75 14.37
CA ALA A 63 -8.53 -6.11 13.28
C ALA A 63 -7.39 -7.02 13.78
N ASP A 64 -6.88 -7.93 12.94
CA ASP A 64 -5.67 -8.70 13.29
C ASP A 64 -4.44 -7.78 13.27
N LYS A 65 -4.00 -7.35 14.47
CA LYS A 65 -2.85 -6.46 14.63
C LYS A 65 -1.52 -7.10 14.21
N ARG A 66 -1.42 -8.44 14.21
CA ARG A 66 -0.21 -9.14 13.73
C ARG A 66 -0.09 -8.99 12.22
N VAL A 67 -1.20 -9.18 11.50
CA VAL A 67 -1.25 -8.93 10.04
C VAL A 67 -1.02 -7.44 9.75
N LEU A 68 -1.70 -6.54 10.48
CA LEU A 68 -1.53 -5.09 10.29
C LEU A 68 -0.07 -4.65 10.41
N SER A 69 0.63 -5.10 11.46
CA SER A 69 2.03 -4.73 11.68
C SER A 69 2.98 -5.37 10.68
N SER A 70 2.72 -6.60 10.22
CA SER A 70 3.57 -7.28 9.26
C SER A 70 3.49 -6.67 7.85
N VAL A 71 2.29 -6.29 7.38
CA VAL A 71 2.11 -5.76 6.03
C VAL A 71 2.51 -4.29 5.88
N LEU A 72 2.52 -3.52 6.99
CA LEU A 72 2.93 -2.11 6.98
C LEU A 72 4.44 -1.92 7.16
N LYS A 73 5.17 -2.99 7.55
CA LYS A 73 6.62 -2.94 7.70
C LYS A 73 7.31 -3.29 6.39
N SER A 74 7.70 -2.27 5.63
CA SER A 74 8.44 -2.46 4.37
C SER A 74 9.77 -3.21 4.61
N PRO A 75 10.05 -4.30 3.86
CA PRO A 75 11.36 -4.97 3.89
C PRO A 75 12.41 -4.21 3.07
N PHE A 76 11.97 -3.30 2.18
CA PHE A 76 12.84 -2.59 1.25
C PHE A 76 13.61 -1.47 1.94
N LYS A 77 14.92 -1.42 1.71
CA LYS A 77 15.84 -0.39 2.22
C LYS A 77 16.47 0.37 1.06
N GLY A 78 16.99 1.57 1.33
CA GLY A 78 17.72 2.35 0.32
C GLY A 78 16.85 3.00 -0.76
N LEU A 79 15.52 2.98 -0.60
CA LEU A 79 14.58 3.69 -1.47
C LEU A 79 14.70 5.20 -1.23
N LYS A 80 14.91 5.96 -2.32
CA LYS A 80 14.90 7.43 -2.31
C LYS A 80 13.66 7.92 -3.05
N SER A 81 12.75 8.58 -2.35
CA SER A 81 11.51 9.13 -2.92
C SER A 81 11.06 10.38 -2.18
N ASN A 82 10.27 11.21 -2.86
CA ASN A 82 9.53 12.33 -2.27
C ASN A 82 8.06 11.97 -1.95
N ALA A 83 7.73 10.67 -1.92
CA ALA A 83 6.42 10.21 -1.50
C ALA A 83 6.13 10.60 -0.04
N THR A 84 4.89 10.98 0.26
CA THR A 84 4.46 11.34 1.62
C THR A 84 4.65 10.15 2.56
N PRO A 85 5.50 10.26 3.60
CA PRO A 85 5.73 9.16 4.52
C PRO A 85 4.53 8.96 5.46
N SER A 86 4.23 7.70 5.77
CA SER A 86 3.31 7.36 6.85
C SER A 86 3.91 7.73 8.20
N VAL A 87 3.08 8.15 9.16
CA VAL A 87 3.48 8.39 10.55
C VAL A 87 3.10 7.18 11.40
N PRO A 88 4.06 6.37 11.87
CA PRO A 88 3.77 5.22 12.73
C PRO A 88 3.13 5.65 14.06
N ALA A 89 2.23 4.83 14.58
CA ALA A 89 1.58 5.03 15.87
C ALA A 89 1.36 3.68 16.57
N LEU A 90 1.32 3.69 17.90
CA LEU A 90 0.79 2.55 18.66
C LEU A 90 -0.71 2.47 18.41
N VAL A 91 -1.22 1.26 18.23
CA VAL A 91 -2.64 1.00 17.90
C VAL A 91 -3.23 -0.06 18.84
N LYS A 92 -4.53 0.05 19.08
CA LYS A 92 -5.29 -0.92 19.90
C LYS A 92 -6.68 -1.11 19.28
N ASN A 93 -7.23 -2.32 19.39
CA ASN A 93 -8.62 -2.56 19.04
C ASN A 93 -9.54 -2.16 20.19
N LEU A 94 -10.71 -1.61 19.89
CA LEU A 94 -11.75 -1.34 20.89
C LEU A 94 -12.23 -2.61 21.60
N PHE A 95 -12.29 -3.74 20.90
CA PHE A 95 -12.64 -5.04 21.47
C PHE A 95 -11.67 -5.50 22.58
N GLU A 96 -10.44 -5.00 22.61
CA GLU A 96 -9.48 -5.30 23.67
C GLU A 96 -9.77 -4.53 24.97
N GLU A 97 -10.50 -3.41 24.91
CA GLU A 97 -10.98 -2.71 26.11
C GLU A 97 -12.30 -3.31 26.61
N ASP A 98 -13.19 -3.60 25.68
CA ASP A 98 -14.52 -4.08 25.98
C ASP A 98 -15.00 -4.96 24.82
N THR A 99 -15.20 -6.24 25.12
CA THR A 99 -15.58 -7.26 24.13
C THR A 99 -16.99 -7.05 23.57
N SER A 100 -17.80 -6.17 24.17
CA SER A 100 -19.08 -5.76 23.61
C SER A 100 -18.95 -4.74 22.47
N LEU A 101 -17.78 -4.12 22.26
CA LEU A 101 -17.55 -3.13 21.20
C LEU A 101 -17.30 -3.80 19.84
N THR A 102 -18.29 -4.54 19.35
CA THR A 102 -18.25 -5.19 18.03
C THR A 102 -18.48 -4.17 16.90
N SER A 103 -18.11 -4.55 15.67
CA SER A 103 -18.33 -3.72 14.47
C SER A 103 -19.79 -3.30 14.32
N GLU A 104 -20.71 -4.22 14.58
CA GLU A 104 -22.16 -4.03 14.38
C GLU A 104 -22.71 -2.99 15.36
N ILE A 105 -22.35 -3.12 16.65
CA ILE A 105 -22.77 -2.18 17.70
C ILE A 105 -22.22 -0.79 17.42
N LEU A 106 -20.95 -0.70 17.02
CA LEU A 106 -20.30 0.57 16.72
C LEU A 106 -20.87 1.24 15.46
N LEU A 107 -21.19 0.46 14.41
CA LEU A 107 -21.82 0.98 13.20
C LEU A 107 -23.21 1.54 13.49
N ASP A 108 -24.04 0.82 14.24
CA ASP A 108 -25.37 1.28 14.65
C ASP A 108 -25.28 2.56 15.52
N ALA A 109 -24.37 2.59 16.48
CA ALA A 109 -24.16 3.76 17.32
C ALA A 109 -23.76 5.02 16.52
N ILE A 110 -22.86 4.86 15.53
CA ILE A 110 -22.47 5.96 14.64
C ILE A 110 -23.64 6.41 13.77
N ALA A 111 -24.41 5.46 13.19
CA ALA A 111 -25.58 5.78 12.38
C ALA A 111 -26.66 6.52 13.19
N LYS A 112 -26.90 6.09 14.43
CA LYS A 112 -27.83 6.73 15.36
C LYS A 112 -27.39 8.14 15.71
N GLU A 113 -26.13 8.35 16.05
CA GLU A 113 -25.62 9.69 16.37
C GLU A 113 -25.65 10.62 15.16
N TYR A 114 -25.35 10.10 13.96
CA TYR A 114 -25.50 10.83 12.71
C TYR A 114 -26.97 11.22 12.44
N ALA A 115 -27.91 10.30 12.67
CA ALA A 115 -29.33 10.56 12.50
C ALA A 115 -29.82 11.67 13.43
N VAL A 116 -29.41 11.64 14.70
CA VAL A 116 -29.71 12.69 15.69
C VAL A 116 -29.12 14.04 15.27
N GLN A 117 -27.83 14.08 14.90
CA GLN A 117 -27.16 15.33 14.51
C GLN A 117 -27.79 15.97 13.27
N HIS A 118 -28.28 15.16 12.34
CA HIS A 118 -28.89 15.63 11.09
C HIS A 118 -30.42 15.68 11.10
N GLN A 119 -31.07 15.32 12.21
CA GLN A 119 -32.53 15.31 12.37
C GLN A 119 -33.23 14.48 11.28
N ILE A 120 -32.68 13.28 11.03
CA ILE A 120 -33.23 12.30 10.10
C ILE A 120 -33.58 11.01 10.84
N ASP A 121 -34.34 10.14 10.19
CA ASP A 121 -34.65 8.83 10.73
C ASP A 121 -33.39 7.98 10.86
N HIS A 122 -33.30 7.24 11.97
CA HIS A 122 -32.25 6.25 12.16
C HIS A 122 -32.53 5.02 11.28
N HIS A 123 -32.06 5.09 10.04
CA HIS A 123 -32.22 4.03 9.05
C HIS A 123 -30.93 3.84 8.25
N ILE A 124 -30.38 2.63 8.30
CA ILE A 124 -29.21 2.24 7.50
C ILE A 124 -29.71 1.62 6.19
N THR A 125 -29.50 2.35 5.09
CA THR A 125 -29.77 1.82 3.75
C THR A 125 -28.61 0.94 3.29
N LEU A 126 -28.87 -0.36 3.15
CA LEU A 126 -27.91 -1.29 2.55
C LEU A 126 -27.81 -1.03 1.05
N ILE A 127 -26.58 -0.92 0.55
CA ILE A 127 -26.30 -0.69 -0.87
C ILE A 127 -25.49 -1.86 -1.42
N ASN A 128 -25.80 -2.29 -2.63
CA ASN A 128 -24.90 -3.15 -3.40
C ASN A 128 -23.93 -2.25 -4.17
N PRO A 129 -22.62 -2.27 -3.85
CA PRO A 129 -21.65 -1.41 -4.52
C PRO A 129 -21.40 -1.78 -5.99
N ALA A 130 -21.95 -2.90 -6.48
CA ALA A 130 -21.87 -3.31 -7.89
C ALA A 130 -23.15 -2.99 -8.69
N ASP A 131 -24.15 -2.34 -8.08
CA ASP A 131 -25.41 -2.02 -8.75
C ASP A 131 -25.27 -0.80 -9.66
N GLU A 132 -25.18 -1.03 -10.97
CA GLU A 132 -25.12 0.02 -12.00
C GLU A 132 -26.40 0.83 -12.17
N THR A 133 -27.55 0.29 -11.74
CA THR A 133 -28.82 1.02 -11.83
C THR A 133 -28.89 2.11 -10.76
N LEU A 134 -28.37 1.80 -9.57
CA LEU A 134 -28.30 2.73 -8.44
C LEU A 134 -27.05 3.63 -8.51
N LEU A 135 -25.92 3.11 -8.97
CA LEU A 135 -24.62 3.79 -9.04
C LEU A 135 -24.06 3.75 -10.47
N PRO A 136 -24.61 4.52 -11.43
CA PRO A 136 -24.15 4.50 -12.82
C PRO A 136 -22.65 4.80 -12.97
N GLY A 137 -21.94 3.90 -13.65
CA GLY A 137 -20.50 3.99 -13.91
C GLY A 137 -19.62 3.43 -12.78
N ILE A 138 -20.18 2.75 -11.78
CA ILE A 138 -19.41 2.21 -10.65
C ILE A 138 -18.44 1.10 -11.07
N SER A 139 -18.79 0.28 -12.06
CA SER A 139 -17.93 -0.77 -12.60
C SER A 139 -16.68 -0.19 -13.23
N ASP A 140 -16.81 0.89 -14.01
CA ASP A 140 -15.66 1.52 -14.65
C ASP A 140 -14.74 2.16 -13.63
N LYS A 141 -15.31 2.80 -12.59
CA LYS A 141 -14.52 3.30 -11.45
C LYS A 141 -13.82 2.18 -10.69
N THR A 142 -14.51 1.07 -10.47
CA THR A 142 -13.95 -0.09 -9.77
C THR A 142 -12.79 -0.68 -10.57
N LYS A 143 -12.97 -0.86 -11.88
CA LYS A 143 -11.91 -1.31 -12.79
C LYS A 143 -10.72 -0.36 -12.75
N GLU A 144 -10.95 0.96 -12.88
CA GLU A 144 -9.89 1.98 -12.80
C GLU A 144 -9.08 1.85 -11.50
N LEU A 145 -9.76 1.78 -10.35
CA LEU A 145 -9.12 1.68 -9.03
C LEU A 145 -8.32 0.38 -8.84
N GLN A 146 -8.58 -0.66 -9.64
CA GLN A 146 -7.85 -1.92 -9.63
C GLN A 146 -6.72 -1.98 -10.68
N THR A 147 -6.65 -1.01 -11.61
CA THR A 147 -5.59 -0.98 -12.60
C THR A 147 -4.22 -0.81 -11.94
N TRP A 148 -3.21 -1.38 -12.58
CA TRP A 148 -1.83 -1.17 -12.17
C TRP A 148 -1.44 0.32 -12.24
N GLU A 149 -1.92 1.02 -13.27
CA GLU A 149 -1.69 2.43 -13.51
C GLU A 149 -2.21 3.30 -12.34
N TRP A 150 -3.29 2.85 -11.68
CA TRP A 150 -3.80 3.47 -10.47
C TRP A 150 -3.04 3.04 -9.21
N VAL A 151 -2.99 1.73 -8.93
CA VAL A 151 -2.48 1.19 -7.66
C VAL A 151 -0.98 1.46 -7.49
N TYR A 152 -0.19 1.30 -8.55
CA TYR A 152 1.26 1.43 -8.53
C TYR A 152 1.76 2.58 -9.42
N GLY A 153 1.09 2.83 -10.55
CA GLY A 153 1.49 3.86 -11.51
C GLY A 153 1.34 5.30 -11.01
N LYS A 154 0.59 5.52 -9.93
CA LYS A 154 0.51 6.82 -9.23
C LYS A 154 1.62 7.04 -8.20
N THR A 155 2.47 6.04 -7.95
CA THR A 155 3.62 6.20 -7.06
C THR A 155 4.53 7.32 -7.57
N PRO A 156 4.89 8.32 -6.73
CA PRO A 156 5.86 9.35 -7.10
C PRO A 156 7.19 8.73 -7.55
N LYS A 157 7.94 9.44 -8.40
CA LYS A 157 9.26 8.97 -8.85
C LYS A 157 10.11 8.58 -7.64
N PHE A 158 10.77 7.43 -7.75
CA PHE A 158 11.71 6.96 -6.75
C PHE A 158 12.92 6.28 -7.40
N SER A 159 14.00 6.19 -6.64
CA SER A 159 15.21 5.50 -7.04
C SER A 159 15.57 4.42 -6.03
N ILE A 160 16.12 3.31 -6.53
CA ILE A 160 16.65 2.20 -5.75
C ILE A 160 18.15 2.15 -5.98
N SER A 161 18.92 2.03 -4.91
CA SER A 161 20.35 1.73 -4.96
C SER A 161 20.64 0.65 -3.93
N THR A 162 20.91 -0.56 -4.40
CA THR A 162 21.12 -1.73 -3.55
C THR A 162 22.31 -2.55 -4.02
N CYS A 163 22.91 -3.33 -3.13
CA CYS A 163 23.93 -4.30 -3.46
C CYS A 163 23.36 -5.70 -3.26
N LEU A 164 23.50 -6.53 -4.28
CA LEU A 164 23.13 -7.95 -4.26
C LEU A 164 24.38 -8.75 -3.98
N ASN A 165 24.35 -9.53 -2.90
CA ASN A 165 25.44 -10.43 -2.56
C ASN A 165 25.13 -11.79 -3.19
N MET A 166 25.71 -12.06 -4.36
CA MET A 166 25.50 -13.28 -5.12
C MET A 166 26.58 -14.29 -4.78
N VAL A 167 26.21 -15.42 -4.19
CA VAL A 167 27.12 -16.54 -3.94
C VAL A 167 27.10 -17.46 -5.14
N TYR A 168 28.26 -17.68 -5.74
CA TYR A 168 28.43 -18.59 -6.88
C TYR A 168 29.69 -19.42 -6.71
N LYS A 169 29.51 -20.75 -6.63
CA LYS A 169 30.57 -21.69 -6.23
C LYS A 169 31.19 -21.20 -4.91
N ASP A 170 32.51 -21.07 -4.84
CA ASP A 170 33.25 -20.64 -3.64
C ASP A 170 33.55 -19.13 -3.61
N SER A 171 32.82 -18.33 -4.41
CA SER A 171 33.03 -16.88 -4.51
C SER A 171 31.77 -16.08 -4.22
N VAL A 172 31.95 -14.91 -3.59
CA VAL A 172 30.90 -13.93 -3.36
C VAL A 172 31.12 -12.78 -4.33
N LEU A 173 30.07 -12.43 -5.07
CA LEU A 173 30.04 -11.28 -5.97
C LEU A 173 29.06 -10.24 -5.45
N ASP A 174 29.56 -9.03 -5.22
CA ASP A 174 28.73 -7.88 -4.87
C ASP A 174 28.32 -7.15 -6.15
N VAL A 175 27.04 -7.21 -6.49
CA VAL A 175 26.47 -6.58 -7.70
C VAL A 175 25.65 -5.37 -7.28
N LYS A 176 26.10 -4.17 -7.68
CA LYS A 176 25.37 -2.94 -7.38
C LYS A 176 24.29 -2.70 -8.42
N VAL A 177 23.05 -2.56 -7.98
CA VAL A 177 21.89 -2.28 -8.84
C VAL A 177 21.33 -0.91 -8.53
N ASN A 178 21.23 -0.08 -9.55
CA ASN A 178 20.61 1.24 -9.48
C ASN A 178 19.44 1.28 -10.46
N MET A 179 18.26 1.66 -9.97
CA MET A 179 17.07 1.83 -10.80
C MET A 179 16.38 3.16 -10.50
N ASP A 180 15.89 3.81 -11.54
CA ASP A 180 14.88 4.87 -11.42
C ASP A 180 13.54 4.31 -11.86
N VAL A 181 12.51 4.52 -11.05
CA VAL A 181 11.14 4.08 -11.33
C VAL A 181 10.23 5.29 -11.38
N LYS A 182 9.48 5.40 -12.48
CA LYS A 182 8.53 6.49 -12.72
C LYS A 182 7.25 5.93 -13.32
N HIS A 183 6.11 6.39 -12.80
CA HIS A 183 4.80 5.84 -13.13
C HIS A 183 4.73 4.32 -12.94
N GLY A 184 5.43 3.80 -11.92
CA GLY A 184 5.60 2.37 -11.64
C GLY A 184 6.50 1.60 -12.61
N ARG A 185 7.01 2.22 -13.68
CA ARG A 185 7.84 1.56 -14.70
C ARG A 185 9.31 1.89 -14.48
N ILE A 186 10.18 0.96 -14.84
CA ILE A 186 11.64 1.14 -14.78
C ILE A 186 12.03 2.13 -15.90
N GLU A 187 12.49 3.31 -15.55
CA GLU A 187 12.94 4.35 -16.48
C GLU A 187 14.44 4.22 -16.77
N VAL A 188 15.23 3.87 -15.76
CA VAL A 188 16.67 3.63 -15.86
C VAL A 188 17.01 2.37 -15.07
N CYS A 189 17.87 1.51 -15.61
CA CYS A 189 18.40 0.34 -14.94
C CYS A 189 19.89 0.20 -15.22
N ASN A 190 20.71 0.30 -14.17
CA ASN A 190 22.16 0.12 -14.23
C ASN A 190 22.55 -1.01 -13.27
N ILE A 191 23.19 -2.05 -13.79
CA ILE A 191 23.63 -3.20 -13.03
C ILE A 191 25.16 -3.25 -13.15
N ASP A 192 25.85 -3.02 -12.05
CA ASP A 192 27.31 -3.05 -11.98
C ASP A 192 27.78 -4.51 -11.88
N LEU A 193 28.09 -5.10 -13.03
CA LEU A 193 28.55 -6.47 -13.17
C LEU A 193 29.98 -6.50 -13.73
N PRO A 194 30.85 -7.38 -13.22
CA PRO A 194 32.14 -7.62 -13.86
C PRO A 194 31.96 -8.06 -15.32
N GLU A 195 32.77 -7.53 -16.24
CA GLU A 195 32.66 -7.83 -17.68
C GLU A 195 32.76 -9.33 -17.99
N GLN A 196 33.48 -10.08 -17.16
CA GLN A 196 33.63 -11.54 -17.27
C GLN A 196 32.40 -12.34 -16.79
N TRP A 197 31.43 -11.70 -16.12
CA TRP A 197 30.26 -12.39 -15.55
C TRP A 197 29.23 -12.75 -16.61
N LEU A 198 28.95 -11.82 -17.53
CA LEU A 198 28.02 -12.01 -18.64
C LEU A 198 28.57 -11.37 -19.92
N PRO A 199 28.38 -12.03 -21.08
CA PRO A 199 28.64 -11.42 -22.38
C PRO A 199 27.91 -10.07 -22.52
N PRO A 200 28.56 -9.03 -23.09
CA PRO A 200 27.97 -7.70 -23.23
C PRO A 200 26.61 -7.68 -23.94
N GLY A 201 26.37 -8.60 -24.88
CA GLY A 201 25.10 -8.76 -25.57
C GLY A 201 23.95 -9.18 -24.64
N LEU A 202 24.18 -10.16 -23.76
CA LEU A 202 23.15 -10.62 -22.80
C LEU A 202 22.89 -9.56 -21.72
N TYR A 203 23.94 -8.88 -21.26
CA TYR A 203 23.79 -7.75 -20.36
C TYR A 203 22.92 -6.64 -20.96
N SER A 204 23.24 -6.23 -22.19
CA SER A 204 22.51 -5.16 -22.89
C SER A 204 21.05 -5.56 -23.11
N GLU A 205 20.81 -6.82 -23.46
CA GLU A 205 19.47 -7.36 -23.65
C GLU A 205 18.66 -7.39 -22.35
N LEU A 206 19.29 -7.72 -21.21
CA LEU A 206 18.67 -7.66 -19.89
C LEU A 206 18.20 -6.24 -19.58
N VAL A 207 19.12 -5.28 -19.63
CA VAL A 207 18.85 -3.88 -19.28
C VAL A 207 17.78 -3.30 -20.20
N ARG A 208 17.85 -3.61 -21.51
CA ARG A 208 16.85 -3.20 -22.49
C ARG A 208 15.48 -3.78 -22.19
N SER A 209 15.40 -5.06 -21.79
CA SER A 209 14.13 -5.74 -21.47
C SER A 209 13.53 -5.28 -20.15
N LEU A 210 14.35 -4.89 -19.18
CA LEU A 210 13.87 -4.32 -17.92
C LEU A 210 13.37 -2.89 -18.10
N THR A 211 14.05 -2.10 -18.93
CA THR A 211 13.69 -0.70 -19.17
C THR A 211 12.32 -0.60 -19.85
N GLY A 212 11.41 0.17 -19.25
CA GLY A 212 10.01 0.35 -19.68
C GLY A 212 9.02 -0.66 -19.08
N SER A 213 9.51 -1.78 -18.55
CA SER A 213 8.69 -2.81 -17.91
C SER A 213 8.14 -2.32 -16.57
N LYS A 214 7.01 -2.89 -16.13
CA LYS A 214 6.47 -2.60 -14.79
C LYS A 214 7.49 -3.09 -13.74
N PHE A 215 7.74 -2.26 -12.73
CA PHE A 215 8.49 -2.66 -11.54
C PHE A 215 7.61 -3.63 -10.73
N CYS A 216 7.58 -4.89 -11.16
CA CYS A 216 6.66 -5.93 -10.68
C CYS A 216 7.30 -7.31 -10.85
N PRO A 217 7.34 -8.15 -9.78
CA PRO A 217 7.95 -9.47 -9.82
C PRO A 217 7.44 -10.37 -10.94
N ASN A 218 6.13 -10.37 -11.20
CA ASN A 218 5.50 -11.26 -12.18
C ASN A 218 5.91 -10.91 -13.62
N GLU A 219 5.95 -9.61 -13.95
CA GLU A 219 6.35 -9.15 -15.28
C GLU A 219 7.84 -9.42 -15.52
N ILE A 220 8.68 -9.16 -14.51
CA ILE A 220 10.11 -9.47 -14.61
C ILE A 220 10.37 -10.97 -14.69
N THR A 221 9.64 -11.79 -13.94
CA THR A 221 9.75 -13.25 -14.02
C THR A 221 9.43 -13.74 -15.43
N ALA A 222 8.37 -13.21 -16.05
CA ALA A 222 8.02 -13.55 -17.44
C ALA A 222 9.11 -13.14 -18.44
N LEU A 223 9.66 -11.92 -18.30
CA LEU A 223 10.74 -11.40 -19.15
C LEU A 223 12.00 -12.26 -19.02
N VAL A 224 12.45 -12.50 -17.79
CA VAL A 224 13.59 -13.35 -17.45
C VAL A 224 13.42 -14.75 -18.04
N THR A 225 12.23 -15.35 -17.91
CA THR A 225 11.95 -16.70 -18.43
C THR A 225 12.09 -16.75 -19.95
N THR A 226 11.66 -15.69 -20.66
CA THR A 226 11.88 -15.58 -22.10
C THR A 226 13.36 -15.43 -22.43
N LEU A 227 14.11 -14.60 -21.71
CA LEU A 227 15.54 -14.40 -21.95
C LEU A 227 16.37 -15.67 -21.67
N LEU A 228 16.01 -16.43 -20.63
CA LEU A 228 16.63 -17.72 -20.29
C LEU A 228 16.58 -18.73 -21.44
N ARG A 229 15.54 -18.70 -22.27
CA ARG A 229 15.39 -19.60 -23.43
C ARG A 229 16.32 -19.25 -24.60
N VAL A 230 16.81 -18.01 -24.65
CA VAL A 230 17.68 -17.50 -25.71
C VAL A 230 19.16 -17.57 -25.29
N CYS A 231 19.43 -17.92 -24.02
CA CYS A 231 20.78 -18.10 -23.51
C CYS A 231 21.51 -19.23 -24.27
N PRO A 232 22.78 -19.04 -24.68
CA PRO A 232 23.58 -20.10 -25.32
C PRO A 232 23.63 -21.38 -24.48
N GLN A 233 23.85 -22.53 -25.15
CA GLN A 233 23.99 -23.87 -24.54
C GLN A 233 25.34 -24.02 -23.79
N ASP A 234 25.62 -23.10 -22.87
CA ASP A 234 26.74 -23.16 -21.93
C ASP A 234 26.15 -23.19 -20.51
N ASP A 235 26.31 -24.33 -19.83
CA ASP A 235 25.77 -24.59 -18.49
C ASP A 235 26.30 -23.60 -17.43
N GLU A 236 27.54 -23.14 -17.56
CA GLU A 236 28.16 -22.19 -16.63
C GLU A 236 27.59 -20.78 -16.83
N LEU A 237 27.43 -20.37 -18.07
CA LEU A 237 26.77 -19.10 -18.41
C LEU A 237 25.30 -19.11 -17.98
N HIS A 238 24.59 -20.21 -18.23
CA HIS A 238 23.19 -20.38 -17.85
C HIS A 238 23.01 -20.26 -16.34
N SER A 239 23.87 -20.91 -15.55
CA SER A 239 23.82 -20.84 -14.08
C SER A 239 24.04 -19.41 -13.54
N ARG A 240 25.04 -18.69 -14.08
CA ARG A 240 25.32 -17.30 -13.70
C ARG A 240 24.18 -16.36 -14.06
N TRP A 241 23.58 -16.58 -15.23
CA TRP A 241 22.45 -15.81 -15.72
C TRP A 241 21.19 -16.05 -14.87
N THR A 242 20.84 -17.30 -14.58
CA THR A 242 19.72 -17.65 -13.69
C THR A 242 19.88 -17.02 -12.32
N LEU A 243 21.07 -17.11 -11.72
CA LEU A 243 21.35 -16.51 -10.41
C LEU A 243 21.14 -15.00 -10.41
N LEU A 244 21.61 -14.30 -11.44
CA LEU A 244 21.36 -12.85 -11.56
C LEU A 244 19.87 -12.57 -11.63
N CYS A 245 19.15 -13.27 -12.51
CA CYS A 245 17.74 -13.04 -12.73
C CYS A 245 16.88 -13.32 -11.48
N GLU A 246 17.17 -14.37 -10.72
CA GLU A 246 16.49 -14.64 -9.45
C GLU A 246 16.69 -13.51 -8.44
N ASN A 247 17.92 -12.97 -8.34
CA ASN A 247 18.18 -11.84 -7.46
C ASN A 247 17.50 -10.55 -7.94
N MET A 248 17.38 -10.34 -9.26
CA MET A 248 16.64 -9.21 -9.83
C MET A 248 15.14 -9.30 -9.53
N ILE A 249 14.54 -10.51 -9.57
CA ILE A 249 13.13 -10.72 -9.21
C ILE A 249 12.90 -10.40 -7.73
N ARG A 250 13.82 -10.80 -6.83
CA ARG A 250 13.73 -10.52 -5.38
C ARG A 250 13.84 -9.04 -5.01
N LEU A 251 14.36 -8.20 -5.90
CA LEU A 251 14.43 -6.75 -5.67
C LEU A 251 13.10 -6.03 -5.88
N MET A 252 12.13 -6.68 -6.51
CA MET A 252 10.83 -6.11 -6.85
C MET A 252 9.71 -6.70 -5.98
#